data_AF-A0A1F5DMR4-F1
#
_entry.id   AF-A0A1F5DMR4-F1
#
_cell.length_a   1.000
_cell.length_b   1.000
_cell.length_c   1.000
_cell.angle_alpha   90.00
_cell.angle_beta   90.00
_cell.angle_gamma   90.00
#
_symmetry.space_group_name_H-M   'P 1'
#
loop_
_entity.id
_entity.type
_entity.pdbx_description
1 polymer ?
#
loop_
_entity_poly.entity_id
_entity_poly.type
_entity_poly.pdbx_seq_one_letter_code
_entity_poly.pdbx_strand_id
1 'polypeptide(L)' 'MKSPEMGSSPEQPKKKWKVLIEMEGYGKDGEEITGPALYEEVVVEADNEDDAENIACNNDFGNRRVSYAETREIKEEK' A
#
# COMPACT_ATOMS: atom_id res chain seq x y z
N MET A 1 29.01 -7.00 -31.89
CA MET A 1 29.43 -5.87 -31.05
C MET A 1 28.24 -5.45 -30.20
N LYS A 2 28.48 -5.38 -28.88
CA LYS A 2 27.70 -4.87 -27.73
C LYS A 2 26.17 -4.73 -27.85
N SER A 3 25.47 -5.54 -27.06
CA SER A 3 24.12 -5.25 -26.56
C SER A 3 24.10 -3.89 -25.84
N PRO A 4 23.04 -3.08 -25.98
CA PRO A 4 22.83 -1.96 -25.06
C PRO A 4 22.43 -2.53 -23.70
N GLU A 5 23.36 -2.46 -22.74
CA GLU A 5 23.03 -2.59 -21.32
C GLU A 5 22.01 -1.49 -21.02
N MET A 6 20.73 -1.86 -20.87
CA MET A 6 19.71 -0.99 -20.28
C MET A 6 20.28 -0.53 -18.95
N GLY A 7 20.55 0.77 -18.85
CA GLY A 7 21.04 1.37 -17.63
C GLY A 7 20.11 1.01 -16.50
N SER A 8 20.59 0.21 -15.56
CA SER A 8 20.01 0.16 -14.23
C SER A 8 20.04 1.58 -13.72
N SER A 9 18.85 2.21 -13.69
CA SER A 9 18.60 3.32 -12.78
C SER A 9 19.16 2.91 -11.41
N PRO A 10 19.84 3.79 -10.68
CA PRO A 10 20.32 3.45 -9.34
C PRO A 10 19.10 2.92 -8.56
N GLU A 11 19.15 1.65 -8.15
CA GLU A 11 18.16 1.08 -7.23
C GLU A 11 18.20 1.97 -6.00
N GLN A 12 17.25 2.90 -5.90
CA GLN A 12 17.12 3.71 -4.71
C GLN A 12 16.79 2.77 -3.56
N PRO A 13 17.28 3.06 -2.34
CA PRO A 13 16.94 2.22 -1.19
C PRO A 13 15.42 2.27 -1.00
N LYS A 14 14.74 1.16 -1.31
CA LYS A 14 13.31 1.02 -1.10
C LYS A 14 13.00 1.25 0.38
N LYS A 15 12.05 2.14 0.64
CA LYS A 15 11.61 2.44 2.00
C LYS A 15 10.39 1.60 2.32
N LYS A 16 10.23 1.23 3.58
CA LYS A 16 9.00 0.58 4.06
C LYS A 16 7.99 1.63 4.44
N TRP A 17 6.78 1.48 3.95
CA TRP A 17 5.65 2.35 4.20
C TRP A 17 4.53 1.52 4.81
N LYS A 18 3.93 2.04 5.88
CA LYS A 18 2.72 1.52 6.49
C LYS A 18 1.56 2.34 5.94
N VAL A 19 0.64 1.67 5.25
CA VAL A 19 -0.56 2.27 4.70
C VAL A 19 -1.76 1.73 5.44
N LEU A 20 -2.51 2.60 6.10
CA LEU A 20 -3.78 2.27 6.74
C LEU A 20 -4.91 2.51 5.72
N ILE A 21 -5.53 1.43 5.27
CA ILE A 21 -6.57 1.46 4.24
C ILE A 21 -7.93 1.37 4.93
N GLU A 22 -8.72 2.43 4.84
CA GLU A 22 -10.13 2.42 5.23
C GLU A 22 -10.97 1.85 4.09
N MET A 23 -11.80 0.87 4.42
CA MET A 23 -12.70 0.21 3.47
C MET A 23 -14.14 0.65 3.68
N GLU A 24 -14.96 0.55 2.63
CA GLU A 24 -16.41 0.76 2.76
C GLU A 24 -16.97 -0.15 3.87
N GLY A 25 -17.83 0.41 4.71
CA GLY A 25 -18.43 -0.27 5.86
C GLY A 25 -19.47 -1.32 5.52
N TYR A 26 -19.41 -1.92 4.34
CA TYR A 26 -20.30 -3.00 3.92
C TYR A 26 -19.49 -4.16 3.36
N GLY A 27 -19.58 -5.30 4.02
CA GLY A 27 -19.00 -6.56 3.57
C GLY A 27 -19.76 -7.17 2.39
N LYS A 28 -19.22 -8.27 1.83
CA LYS A 28 -19.80 -9.01 0.69
C LYS A 28 -21.24 -9.48 0.93
N ASP A 29 -21.60 -9.74 2.18
CA ASP A 29 -22.92 -10.23 2.60
C ASP A 29 -23.90 -9.09 2.96
N GLY A 30 -23.51 -7.83 2.76
CA GLY A 30 -24.29 -6.67 3.18
C GLY A 30 -24.21 -6.38 4.69
N GLU A 31 -23.34 -7.09 5.42
CA GLU A 31 -23.09 -6.85 6.84
C GLU A 31 -22.33 -5.53 7.01
N GLU A 32 -22.80 -4.70 7.94
CA GLU A 32 -22.16 -3.44 8.28
C GLU A 32 -20.88 -3.71 9.07
N ILE A 33 -19.75 -3.23 8.54
CA ILE A 33 -18.46 -3.28 9.21
C ILE A 33 -18.26 -1.93 9.88
N THR A 34 -17.90 -1.93 11.17
CA THR A 34 -17.67 -0.70 11.93
C THR A 34 -16.42 -0.78 12.80
N GLY A 35 -15.89 0.38 13.16
CA GLY A 35 -14.73 0.49 14.05
C GLY A 35 -13.45 -0.05 13.42
N PRO A 36 -12.55 -0.69 14.19
CA PRO A 36 -11.22 -1.09 13.71
C PRO A 36 -11.26 -2.11 12.55
N ALA A 37 -12.37 -2.83 12.37
CA ALA A 37 -12.55 -3.77 11.26
C ALA A 37 -12.69 -3.08 9.89
N LEU A 38 -12.95 -1.77 9.86
CA LEU A 38 -12.95 -0.95 8.65
C LEU A 38 -11.54 -0.71 8.10
N TYR A 39 -10.51 -0.86 8.93
CA TYR A 39 -9.16 -0.48 8.59
C TYR A 39 -8.28 -1.71 8.39
N GLU A 40 -7.55 -1.76 7.28
CA GLU A 40 -6.54 -2.78 6.98
C GLU A 40 -5.16 -2.12 6.94
N GLU A 41 -4.19 -2.67 7.68
CA GLU A 41 -2.83 -2.18 7.68
C GLU A 41 -1.98 -2.96 6.67
N VAL A 42 -1.52 -2.28 5.62
CA VAL A 42 -0.67 -2.87 4.59
C VAL A 42 0.73 -2.28 4.70
N VAL A 43 1.75 -3.14 4.70
CA VAL A 43 3.15 -2.71 4.66
C VAL A 43 3.73 -3.00 3.29
N VAL A 44 4.22 -1.97 2.63
CA VAL A 44 4.76 -2.05 1.26
C VAL A 44 6.14 -1.44 1.19
N GLU A 45 6.93 -1.88 0.22
CA GLU A 45 8.25 -1.31 -0.08
C GLU A 45 8.13 -0.46 -1.35
N ALA A 46 8.38 0.85 -1.21
CA ALA A 46 8.25 1.82 -2.29
C ALA A 46 9.27 2.95 -2.15
N ASP A 47 9.57 3.61 -3.26
CA ASP A 47 10.52 4.71 -3.31
C ASP A 47 9.95 6.00 -2.70
N ASN A 48 8.63 6.18 -2.79
CA ASN A 48 7.90 7.36 -2.31
C ASN A 48 6.50 6.99 -1.78
N GLU A 49 5.82 7.99 -1.19
CA GLU A 49 4.50 7.86 -0.58
C GLU A 49 3.39 7.51 -1.59
N ASP A 50 3.43 8.09 -2.79
CA ASP A 50 2.43 7.88 -3.86
C ASP A 50 2.49 6.44 -4.40
N ASP A 51 3.71 5.92 -4.65
CA ASP A 51 3.90 4.52 -5.03
C ASP A 51 3.47 3.57 -3.91
N ALA A 52 3.76 3.90 -2.65
CA ALA A 52 3.31 3.11 -1.51
C ALA A 52 1.78 3.05 -1.42
N GLU A 53 1.12 4.20 -1.52
CA GLU A 53 -0.35 4.30 -1.52
C GLU A 53 -0.93 3.51 -2.69
N ASN A 54 -0.38 3.66 -3.89
CA ASN A 54 -0.87 2.97 -5.09
C ASN A 54 -0.71 1.44 -4.96
N ILE A 55 0.44 0.94 -4.50
CA ILE A 55 0.67 -0.49 -4.27
C ILE A 55 -0.30 -1.01 -3.19
N ALA A 56 -0.47 -0.27 -2.10
CA ALA A 56 -1.37 -0.67 -1.02
C ALA A 56 -2.83 -0.67 -1.45
N CYS A 57 -3.32 0.35 -2.16
CA CYS A 57 -4.69 0.44 -2.66
C CYS A 57 -5.03 -0.61 -3.71
N ASN A 58 -4.02 -1.10 -4.46
CA ASN A 58 -4.19 -2.20 -5.42
C ASN A 58 -4.00 -3.59 -4.79
N ASN A 59 -3.78 -3.67 -3.48
CA ASN A 59 -3.73 -4.95 -2.78
C ASN A 59 -5.09 -5.65 -2.84
N ASP A 60 -5.09 -6.98 -2.80
CA ASP A 60 -6.34 -7.75 -2.80
C ASP A 60 -7.04 -7.62 -1.43
N PHE A 61 -8.04 -6.74 -1.34
CA PHE A 61 -8.91 -6.61 -0.18
C PHE A 61 -10.19 -7.46 -0.31
N GLY A 62 -10.18 -8.42 -1.23
CA GLY A 62 -11.37 -9.15 -1.67
C GLY A 62 -12.38 -8.24 -2.37
N ASN A 63 -13.66 -8.38 -2.01
CA ASN A 63 -14.74 -7.55 -2.59
C ASN A 63 -14.92 -6.19 -1.90
N ARG A 64 -14.03 -5.81 -0.98
CA ARG A 64 -14.13 -4.54 -0.23
C ARG A 64 -13.56 -3.41 -1.09
N ARG A 65 -14.27 -2.28 -1.11
CA ARG A 65 -13.82 -1.06 -1.81
C ARG A 65 -13.05 -0.17 -0.86
N VAL A 66 -11.96 0.40 -1.33
CA VAL A 66 -11.16 1.37 -0.60
C VAL A 66 -11.92 2.71 -0.58
N SER A 67 -12.10 3.25 0.62
CA SER A 67 -12.71 4.57 0.88
C SER A 67 -11.62 5.63 1.05
N TYR A 68 -10.58 5.32 1.82
CA TYR A 68 -9.49 6.23 2.15
C TYR A 68 -8.20 5.45 2.43
N ALA A 69 -7.05 6.07 2.20
CA ALA A 69 -5.74 5.53 2.50
C ALA A 69 -4.90 6.56 3.26
N GLU A 70 -4.27 6.16 4.36
CA GLU A 70 -3.31 6.98 5.09
C GLU A 70 -1.93 6.32 5.05
N THR A 71 -0.98 6.95 4.37
CA THR A 71 0.38 6.42 4.22
C THR A 71 1.34 7.05 5.22
N ARG A 72 2.19 6.23 5.86
CA ARG A 72 3.22 6.66 6.81
C ARG A 72 4.54 5.90 6.60
N GLU A 73 5.66 6.62 6.54
CA GLU A 73 6.99 6.01 6.45
C GLU A 73 7.32 5.25 7.75
N ILE A 74 7.72 3.97 7.64
CA ILE A 74 8.22 3.19 8.77
C ILE A 74 9.70 3.56 8.97
N LYS A 75 9.95 4.45 9.92
CA LYS A 75 11.31 4.70 10.40
C LYS A 75 11.67 3.57 11.36
N GLU A 76 12.55 2.67 10.96
CA GLU A 76 13.16 1.73 11.90
C GLU A 76 13.94 2.54 12.95
N GLU A 77 13.33 2.74 14.13
CA GLU A 77 14.04 3.28 15.28
C GLU A 77 15.09 2.25 15.71
N LYS A 78 16.33 2.72 15.77
CA LYS A 78 17.55 1.94 15.99
C LYS A 78 17.92 1.86 17.46
#